data_AF-A0AA43QP11-F1
#
_entry.id   AF-A0AA43QP11-F1
#
_cell.length_a   1.000
_cell.length_b   1.000
_cell.length_c   1.000
_cell.angle_alpha   90.00
_cell.angle_beta   90.00
_cell.angle_gamma   90.00
#
_symmetry.space_group_name_H-M   'P 1'
#
loop_
_entity.id
_entity.type
_entity.pdbx_description
1 polymer ?
#
loop_
_entity_poly.entity_id
_entity_poly.type
_entity_poly.pdbx_seq_one_letter_code
_entity_poly.pdbx_strand_id
1 'polypeptide(L)'
;MTSKATINSNEPHALASRRTGKSYPPNEELELANAFVRDAFRDEGQARDLFHLYMANCPQFSPIVDPNFDTFDSLRQRSAFCLVAILSVATSVDSSITSPDTRKECKDEADKLAARTLQNYINNFQRASLSADERKQKFLLFREVRVWVVLQHMEREIALGTGREPRCDRIPVAQLRQISSDIDFPPAVLRSVATAEIMQLRRLYHPN
;
A
#
# COMPACT_ATOMS: atom_id res chain seq x y z
N MET A 1 19.93 -49.18 -39.42
CA MET A 1 19.29 -47.84 -39.33
C MET A 1 18.01 -47.97 -38.51
N THR A 2 17.69 -46.93 -37.73
CA THR A 2 16.61 -46.79 -36.72
C THR A 2 16.98 -47.18 -35.28
N SER A 3 17.55 -46.20 -34.54
CA SER A 3 17.67 -46.21 -33.08
C SER A 3 16.61 -45.28 -32.49
N LYS A 4 15.91 -45.75 -31.44
CA LYS A 4 14.85 -45.03 -30.72
C LYS A 4 15.46 -43.90 -29.86
N ALA A 5 14.95 -42.68 -30.02
CA ALA A 5 15.23 -41.58 -29.10
C ALA A 5 14.16 -41.54 -28.00
N THR A 6 14.57 -41.84 -26.77
CA THR A 6 13.79 -41.69 -25.54
C THR A 6 13.67 -40.20 -25.20
N ILE A 7 12.46 -39.67 -25.13
CA ILE A 7 12.19 -38.32 -24.60
C ILE A 7 12.17 -38.44 -23.08
N ASN A 8 13.19 -37.91 -22.42
CA ASN A 8 13.24 -37.82 -20.96
C ASN A 8 12.55 -36.52 -20.52
N SER A 9 11.33 -36.63 -20.03
CA SER A 9 10.57 -35.54 -19.43
C SER A 9 10.91 -35.45 -17.94
N ASN A 10 11.95 -34.68 -17.58
CA ASN A 10 12.18 -34.19 -16.21
C ASN A 10 13.36 -33.20 -16.18
N GLU A 11 13.12 -31.95 -16.52
CA GLU A 11 13.94 -30.83 -16.04
C GLU A 11 13.02 -29.62 -15.75
N PRO A 12 12.80 -29.24 -14.48
CA PRO A 12 12.21 -27.95 -14.18
C PRO A 12 13.23 -26.85 -14.49
N HIS A 13 12.85 -25.90 -15.34
CA HIS A 13 13.61 -24.68 -15.65
C HIS A 13 13.96 -23.93 -14.36
N ALA A 14 15.16 -24.19 -13.83
CA ALA A 14 15.74 -23.45 -12.72
C ALA A 14 16.20 -22.08 -13.21
N LEU A 15 15.32 -21.08 -13.11
CA LEU A 15 15.74 -19.67 -13.09
C LEU A 15 16.48 -19.41 -11.78
N ALA A 16 17.77 -19.69 -11.78
CA ALA A 16 18.69 -19.32 -10.72
C ALA A 16 18.76 -17.79 -10.62
N SER A 17 17.92 -17.20 -9.75
CA SER A 17 18.00 -15.80 -9.39
C SER A 17 19.25 -15.57 -8.56
N ARG A 18 20.26 -14.93 -9.18
CA ARG A 18 21.44 -14.38 -8.53
C ARG A 18 21.01 -13.40 -7.42
N ARG A 19 20.94 -13.89 -6.18
CA ARG A 19 20.92 -13.03 -4.99
C ARG A 19 22.32 -12.50 -4.75
N THR A 20 22.66 -11.35 -5.35
CA THR A 20 23.72 -10.50 -4.83
C THR A 20 23.16 -9.83 -3.57
N GLY A 21 23.70 -10.21 -2.41
CA GLY A 21 23.32 -9.66 -1.12
C GLY A 21 23.65 -8.18 -1.02
N LYS A 22 22.67 -7.31 -1.27
CA LYS A 22 22.64 -5.99 -0.64
C LYS A 22 22.17 -6.21 0.80
N SER A 23 23.06 -5.99 1.77
CA SER A 23 22.70 -5.93 3.19
C SER A 23 21.84 -4.69 3.40
N TYR A 24 20.53 -4.87 3.40
CA TYR A 24 19.63 -3.89 4.00
C TYR A 24 19.96 -3.83 5.52
N PRO A 25 19.77 -2.68 6.20
CA PRO A 25 19.76 -2.66 7.66
C PRO A 25 18.78 -3.73 8.19
N PRO A 26 18.83 -4.13 9.49
CA PRO A 26 17.79 -4.96 10.08
C PRO A 26 16.44 -4.43 9.61
N ASN A 27 15.61 -5.28 9.00
CA ASN A 27 14.49 -4.84 8.19
C ASN A 27 13.48 -4.07 9.06
N GLU A 28 13.67 -2.77 9.18
CA GLU A 28 12.91 -1.88 10.07
C GLU A 28 11.41 -1.97 9.74
N GLU A 29 11.08 -2.07 8.45
CA GLU A 29 9.72 -2.29 7.97
C GLU A 29 9.15 -3.63 8.47
N LEU A 30 9.94 -4.71 8.42
CA LEU A 30 9.53 -5.99 8.98
C LEU A 30 9.34 -5.92 10.49
N GLU A 31 10.23 -5.26 11.23
CA GLU A 31 10.12 -5.13 12.69
C GLU A 31 8.90 -4.32 13.10
N LEU A 32 8.60 -3.22 12.40
CA LEU A 32 7.40 -2.42 12.63
C LEU A 32 6.13 -3.20 12.30
N ALA A 33 6.11 -3.90 11.17
CA ALA A 33 4.98 -4.73 10.79
C ALA A 33 4.79 -5.89 11.78
N ASN A 34 5.87 -6.51 12.24
CA ASN A 34 5.85 -7.55 13.27
C ASN A 34 5.30 -7.03 14.60
N ALA A 35 5.78 -5.87 15.03
CA ALA A 35 5.34 -5.25 16.26
C ALA A 35 3.84 -4.96 16.21
N PHE A 36 3.38 -4.31 15.14
CA PHE A 36 1.97 -4.02 14.98
C PHE A 36 1.09 -5.28 14.92
N VAL A 37 1.48 -6.30 14.13
CA VAL A 37 0.69 -7.54 14.02
C VAL A 37 0.57 -8.24 15.37
N ARG A 38 1.66 -8.28 16.16
CA ARG A 38 1.67 -8.88 17.49
C ARG A 38 0.80 -8.11 18.47
N ASP A 39 0.78 -6.79 18.38
CA ASP A 39 0.16 -5.93 19.40
C ASP A 39 -1.35 -5.72 19.12
N ALA A 40 -1.77 -5.63 17.85
CA ALA A 40 -3.15 -5.27 17.47
C ALA A 40 -4.09 -6.46 17.20
N PHE A 41 -3.54 -7.66 16.98
CA PHE A 41 -4.31 -8.85 16.62
C PHE A 41 -4.14 -9.95 17.67
N ARG A 42 -5.14 -10.84 17.74
CA ARG A 42 -5.07 -12.03 18.62
C ARG A 42 -3.85 -12.88 18.29
N ASP A 43 -3.64 -13.09 16.99
CA ASP A 43 -2.57 -13.88 16.42
C ASP A 43 -2.31 -13.44 14.97
N GLU A 44 -1.22 -13.94 14.40
CA GLU A 44 -0.86 -13.67 13.01
C GLU A 44 -1.87 -14.26 12.01
N GLY A 45 -2.58 -15.32 12.39
CA GLY A 45 -3.61 -15.95 11.56
C GLY A 45 -4.76 -15.00 11.27
N GLN A 46 -5.25 -14.30 12.29
CA GLN A 46 -6.28 -13.28 12.13
C GLN A 46 -5.85 -12.18 11.13
N ALA A 47 -4.61 -11.70 11.22
CA ALA A 47 -4.09 -10.70 10.29
C ALA A 47 -3.97 -11.25 8.86
N ARG A 48 -3.54 -12.51 8.70
CA ARG A 48 -3.49 -13.18 7.39
C ARG A 48 -4.87 -13.34 6.76
N ASP A 49 -5.87 -13.74 7.54
CA ASP A 49 -7.23 -13.93 7.05
C ASP A 49 -7.83 -12.61 6.56
N LEU A 50 -7.61 -11.51 7.30
CA LEU A 50 -8.02 -10.17 6.89
C LEU A 50 -7.30 -9.69 5.63
N PHE A 51 -6.00 -9.97 5.52
CA PHE A 51 -5.24 -9.68 4.32
C PHE A 51 -5.80 -10.43 3.11
N HIS A 52 -6.07 -11.74 3.25
CA HIS A 52 -6.67 -12.54 2.19
C HIS A 52 -8.09 -12.08 1.83
N LEU A 53 -8.89 -11.67 2.83
CA LEU A 53 -10.20 -11.07 2.62
C LEU A 53 -10.10 -9.82 1.73
N TYR A 54 -9.14 -8.93 2.00
CA TYR A 54 -8.88 -7.78 1.15
C TYR A 54 -8.47 -8.19 -0.26
N MET A 55 -7.51 -9.11 -0.39
CA MET A 55 -7.00 -9.54 -1.70
C MET A 55 -8.06 -10.23 -2.56
N ALA A 56 -8.97 -11.00 -1.94
CA ALA A 56 -10.07 -11.66 -2.62
C ALA A 56 -11.16 -10.68 -3.10
N ASN A 57 -11.34 -9.55 -2.42
CA ASN A 57 -12.38 -8.56 -2.69
C ASN A 57 -11.84 -7.28 -3.34
N CYS A 58 -10.54 -7.19 -3.60
CA CYS A 58 -9.94 -6.07 -4.33
C CYS A 58 -10.42 -6.16 -5.79
N PRO A 59 -11.29 -5.24 -6.28
CA PRO A 59 -11.77 -5.32 -7.65
C PRO A 59 -10.59 -5.22 -8.61
N GLN A 60 -10.67 -6.00 -9.68
CA GLN A 60 -9.65 -6.24 -10.72
C GLN A 60 -9.12 -4.98 -11.44
N PHE A 61 -9.52 -3.78 -11.01
CA PHE A 61 -9.16 -2.47 -11.53
C PHE A 61 -8.24 -1.63 -10.63
N SER A 62 -7.78 -2.14 -9.48
CA SER A 62 -6.75 -1.46 -8.67
C SER A 62 -5.37 -2.12 -8.90
N PRO A 63 -4.53 -1.63 -9.82
CA PRO A 63 -3.25 -2.24 -10.21
C PRO A 63 -2.12 -2.01 -9.18
N ILE A 64 -2.46 -1.89 -7.91
CA ILE A 64 -1.53 -1.44 -6.86
C ILE A 64 -0.86 -2.62 -6.16
N VAL A 65 -1.58 -3.74 -6.04
CA VAL A 65 -1.18 -4.94 -5.32
C VAL A 65 -1.38 -6.16 -6.22
N ASP A 66 -0.33 -6.94 -6.48
CA ASP A 66 -0.41 -8.16 -7.31
C ASP A 66 -0.48 -9.39 -6.40
N PRO A 67 -1.58 -10.16 -6.39
CA PRO A 67 -1.71 -11.34 -5.51
C PRO A 67 -0.61 -12.39 -5.66
N ASN A 68 0.07 -12.46 -6.81
CA ASN A 68 1.16 -13.41 -7.04
C ASN A 68 2.49 -12.95 -6.41
N PHE A 69 2.67 -11.64 -6.20
CA PHE A 69 3.94 -11.06 -5.73
C PHE A 69 3.84 -10.34 -4.39
N ASP A 70 2.67 -9.80 -4.08
CA ASP A 70 2.33 -9.06 -2.88
C ASP A 70 1.52 -9.99 -1.97
N THR A 71 2.18 -11.02 -1.44
CA THR A 71 1.65 -11.88 -0.39
C THR A 71 1.76 -11.17 0.96
N PHE A 72 1.09 -11.71 1.99
CA PHE A 72 1.21 -11.19 3.35
C PHE A 72 2.68 -11.05 3.77
N ASP A 73 3.47 -12.12 3.59
CA ASP A 73 4.88 -12.14 3.99
C ASP A 73 5.75 -11.21 3.14
N SER A 74 5.52 -11.12 1.82
CA SER A 74 6.34 -10.28 0.96
C SER A 74 6.06 -8.79 1.17
N LEU A 75 4.80 -8.40 1.40
CA LEU A 75 4.42 -7.03 1.73
C LEU A 75 4.91 -6.63 3.11
N ARG A 76 4.74 -7.49 4.11
CA ARG A 76 5.25 -7.30 5.48
C ARG A 76 6.74 -7.01 5.51
N GLN A 77 7.52 -7.64 4.63
CA GLN A 77 8.96 -7.38 4.52
C GLN A 77 9.30 -6.10 3.75
N ARG A 78 8.40 -5.59 2.92
CA ARG A 78 8.69 -4.50 1.98
C ARG A 78 8.15 -3.15 2.39
N SER A 79 7.03 -3.12 3.12
CA SER A 79 6.39 -1.89 3.57
C SER A 79 5.38 -2.23 4.67
N ALA A 80 5.71 -1.87 5.91
CA ALA A 80 4.80 -1.91 7.05
C ALA A 80 3.57 -1.06 6.75
N PHE A 81 3.77 0.14 6.20
CA PHE A 81 2.66 1.01 5.81
C PHE A 81 1.66 0.32 4.89
N CYS A 82 2.11 -0.32 3.80
CA CYS A 82 1.20 -0.99 2.87
C CYS A 82 0.44 -2.14 3.54
N LEU A 83 1.11 -2.94 4.37
CA LEU A 83 0.46 -4.02 5.10
C LEU A 83 -0.62 -3.48 6.05
N VAL A 84 -0.26 -2.50 6.88
CA VAL A 84 -1.18 -1.92 7.89
C VAL A 84 -2.36 -1.21 7.23
N ALA A 85 -2.14 -0.52 6.10
CA ALA A 85 -3.22 0.08 5.33
C ALA A 85 -4.21 -0.96 4.79
N ILE A 86 -3.72 -2.10 4.28
CA ILE A 86 -4.57 -3.22 3.82
C ILE A 86 -5.40 -3.78 4.99
N LEU A 87 -4.76 -4.04 6.13
CA LEU A 87 -5.44 -4.56 7.32
C LEU A 87 -6.46 -3.57 7.88
N SER A 88 -6.14 -2.27 7.89
CA SER A 88 -7.09 -1.22 8.28
C SER A 88 -8.33 -1.21 7.38
N VAL A 89 -8.18 -1.40 6.06
CA VAL A 89 -9.34 -1.50 5.16
C VAL A 89 -10.13 -2.79 5.42
N ALA A 90 -9.45 -3.93 5.52
CA ALA A 90 -10.06 -5.24 5.74
C ALA A 90 -10.90 -5.30 7.02
N THR A 91 -10.35 -4.81 8.14
CA THR A 91 -11.06 -4.72 9.43
C THR A 91 -12.32 -3.86 9.32
N SER A 92 -12.33 -2.91 8.40
CA SER A 92 -13.40 -1.96 8.19
C SER A 92 -14.59 -2.51 7.38
N VAL A 93 -14.37 -3.60 6.63
CA VAL A 93 -15.34 -4.28 5.76
C VAL A 93 -16.14 -5.32 6.52
N ASP A 94 -15.50 -6.09 7.42
CA ASP A 94 -16.19 -7.11 8.19
C ASP A 94 -16.05 -6.92 9.71
N SER A 95 -17.13 -6.43 10.32
CA SER A 95 -17.22 -6.23 11.78
C SER A 95 -17.48 -7.50 12.58
N SER A 96 -17.74 -8.64 11.93
CA SER A 96 -17.87 -9.92 12.62
C SER A 96 -16.52 -10.55 12.96
N ILE A 97 -15.46 -10.19 12.21
CA ILE A 97 -14.12 -10.77 12.32
C ILE A 97 -13.23 -9.97 13.28
N THR A 98 -13.52 -8.68 13.49
CA THR A 98 -12.62 -7.75 14.21
C THR A 98 -13.36 -6.88 15.23
N SER A 99 -12.77 -6.75 16.42
CA SER A 99 -13.31 -5.89 17.48
C SER A 99 -13.24 -4.41 17.09
N PRO A 100 -14.07 -3.54 17.71
CA PRO A 100 -13.96 -2.09 17.54
C PRO A 100 -12.58 -1.53 17.87
N ASP A 101 -11.92 -2.10 18.90
CA ASP A 101 -10.60 -1.66 19.36
C ASP A 101 -9.51 -1.98 18.32
N THR A 102 -9.44 -3.21 17.82
CA THR A 102 -8.49 -3.60 16.76
C THR A 102 -8.67 -2.75 15.50
N ARG A 103 -9.92 -2.43 15.12
CA ARG A 103 -10.20 -1.58 13.96
C ARG A 103 -9.65 -0.16 14.16
N LYS A 104 -9.82 0.40 15.36
CA LYS A 104 -9.29 1.71 15.72
C LYS A 104 -7.76 1.69 15.71
N GLU A 105 -7.13 0.70 16.33
CA GLU A 105 -5.68 0.55 16.34
C GLU A 105 -5.09 0.42 14.94
N CYS A 106 -5.71 -0.38 14.06
CA CYS A 106 -5.28 -0.51 12.67
C CYS A 106 -5.33 0.83 11.93
N LYS A 107 -6.38 1.59 12.17
CA LYS A 107 -6.55 2.90 11.55
C LYS A 107 -5.52 3.90 12.07
N ASP A 108 -5.38 4.00 13.39
CA ASP A 108 -4.45 4.93 14.03
C ASP A 108 -3.00 4.64 13.61
N GLU A 109 -2.63 3.35 13.49
CA GLU A 109 -1.30 2.96 13.04
C GLU A 109 -1.08 3.21 11.54
N ALA A 110 -2.09 2.98 10.70
CA ALA A 110 -2.03 3.33 9.28
C ALA A 110 -1.80 4.84 9.08
N ASP A 111 -2.52 5.68 9.83
CA ASP A 111 -2.40 7.14 9.77
C ASP A 111 -1.00 7.61 10.23
N LYS A 112 -0.44 7.02 11.30
CA LYS A 112 0.94 7.29 11.75
C LYS A 112 1.99 6.90 10.71
N LEU A 113 1.90 5.70 10.16
CA LEU A 113 2.86 5.21 9.16
C LEU A 113 2.79 6.03 7.87
N ALA A 114 1.59 6.45 7.45
CA ALA A 114 1.41 7.35 6.31
C ALA A 114 2.14 8.70 6.52
N ALA A 115 1.96 9.32 7.69
CA ALA A 115 2.62 10.58 8.02
C ALA A 115 4.15 10.45 8.01
N ARG A 116 4.67 9.34 8.56
CA ARG A 116 6.12 9.04 8.55
C ARG A 116 6.65 8.88 7.13
N THR A 117 5.97 8.10 6.29
CA THR A 117 6.36 7.89 4.90
C THR A 117 6.39 9.21 4.12
N LEU A 118 5.39 10.07 4.30
CA LEU A 118 5.34 11.38 3.66
C LEU A 118 6.49 12.29 4.12
N GLN A 119 6.79 12.33 5.42
CA GLN A 119 7.88 13.14 5.94
C GLN A 119 9.24 12.68 5.41
N ASN A 120 9.45 11.37 5.30
CA ASN A 120 10.65 10.78 4.70
C ASN A 120 10.80 11.15 3.22
N TYR A 121 9.71 11.22 2.47
CA TYR A 121 9.73 11.68 1.08
C TYR A 121 10.20 13.14 0.98
N ILE A 122 9.58 14.04 1.75
CA ILE A 122 9.87 15.47 1.74
C ILE A 122 11.36 15.72 2.06
N ASN A 123 11.88 15.05 3.09
CA ASN A 123 13.25 15.25 3.56
C ASN A 123 14.31 14.81 2.54
N ASN A 124 14.06 13.71 1.83
CA ASN A 124 15.07 13.06 0.99
C ASN A 124 15.04 13.50 -0.48
N PHE A 125 13.90 13.96 -1.01
CA PHE A 125 13.73 14.15 -2.46
C PHE A 125 13.58 15.60 -2.93
N GLN A 126 13.35 16.56 -2.04
CA GLN A 126 13.31 17.98 -2.43
C GLN A 126 14.69 18.63 -2.58
N ARG A 127 15.81 17.95 -2.28
CA ARG A 127 17.12 18.61 -2.08
C ARG A 127 18.28 18.25 -3.02
N ALA A 128 18.22 17.26 -3.93
CA ALA A 128 19.43 16.87 -4.68
C ALA A 128 19.19 16.27 -6.08
N SER A 129 20.22 16.39 -6.95
CA SER A 129 20.37 15.59 -8.18
C SER A 129 20.60 14.12 -7.81
N LEU A 130 19.68 13.25 -8.22
CA LEU A 130 19.53 11.91 -7.65
C LEU A 130 20.51 10.88 -8.24
N SER A 131 21.27 10.22 -7.36
CA SER A 131 22.00 8.98 -7.64
C SER A 131 21.05 7.83 -8.03
N ALA A 132 21.59 6.71 -8.51
CA ALA A 132 20.77 5.57 -8.95
C ALA A 132 19.97 4.92 -7.80
N ASP A 133 20.54 4.85 -6.60
CA ASP A 133 19.84 4.30 -5.43
C ASP A 133 18.75 5.27 -4.93
N GLU A 134 19.00 6.59 -4.97
CA GLU A 134 17.98 7.59 -4.68
C GLU A 134 16.82 7.56 -5.68
N ARG A 135 17.10 7.33 -6.97
CA ARG A 135 16.05 7.11 -7.99
C ARG A 135 15.16 5.89 -7.67
N LYS A 136 15.77 4.80 -7.19
CA LYS A 136 15.00 3.61 -6.77
C LYS A 136 14.14 3.92 -5.54
N GLN A 137 14.68 4.64 -4.56
CA GLN A 137 13.94 5.03 -3.36
C GLN A 137 12.80 6.02 -3.68
N LYS A 138 13.04 6.96 -4.60
CA LYS A 138 12.02 7.86 -5.16
C LYS A 138 10.88 7.07 -5.80
N PHE A 139 11.21 6.03 -6.59
CA PHE A 139 10.22 5.16 -7.20
C PHE A 139 9.37 4.39 -6.17
N LEU A 140 9.97 3.90 -5.08
CA LEU A 140 9.24 3.22 -4.01
C LEU A 140 8.28 4.18 -3.29
N LEU A 141 8.76 5.37 -2.92
CA LEU A 141 7.93 6.39 -2.27
C LEU A 141 6.81 6.88 -3.18
N PHE A 142 7.07 7.02 -4.49
CA PHE A 142 6.01 7.31 -5.45
C PHE A 142 4.93 6.23 -5.45
N ARG A 143 5.32 4.96 -5.37
CA ARG A 143 4.35 3.88 -5.28
C ARG A 143 3.53 3.98 -3.99
N GLU A 144 4.14 4.32 -2.86
CA GLU A 144 3.43 4.47 -1.58
C GLU A 144 2.48 5.67 -1.57
N VAL A 145 2.91 6.84 -2.06
CA VAL A 145 2.05 8.03 -2.20
C VAL A 145 0.87 7.72 -3.11
N ARG A 146 1.09 7.00 -4.21
CA ARG A 146 0.02 6.54 -5.09
C ARG A 146 -1.00 5.66 -4.38
N VAL A 147 -0.51 4.66 -3.63
CA VAL A 147 -1.38 3.76 -2.86
C VAL A 147 -2.26 4.57 -1.93
N TRP A 148 -1.65 5.49 -1.20
CA TRP A 148 -2.36 6.31 -0.22
C TRP A 148 -3.45 7.17 -0.85
N VAL A 149 -3.13 7.91 -1.91
CA VAL A 149 -4.09 8.79 -2.58
C VAL A 149 -5.27 8.00 -3.14
N VAL A 150 -5.03 6.80 -3.69
CA VAL A 150 -6.10 5.95 -4.22
C VAL A 150 -6.98 5.39 -3.10
N LEU A 151 -6.40 4.93 -1.99
CA LEU A 151 -7.17 4.47 -0.82
C LEU A 151 -8.03 5.59 -0.24
N GLN A 152 -7.48 6.80 -0.14
CA GLN A 152 -8.19 8.00 0.32
C GLN A 152 -9.35 8.37 -0.60
N HIS A 153 -9.18 8.22 -1.91
CA HIS A 153 -10.26 8.42 -2.88
C HIS A 153 -11.38 7.38 -2.69
N MET A 154 -11.03 6.09 -2.62
CA MET A 154 -12.02 5.00 -2.47
C MET A 154 -12.80 5.09 -1.17
N GLU A 155 -12.15 5.32 -0.04
CA GLU A 155 -12.81 5.46 1.27
C GLU A 155 -13.85 6.58 1.26
N ARG A 156 -13.57 7.68 0.56
CA ARG A 156 -14.49 8.82 0.45
C ARG A 156 -15.68 8.54 -0.47
N GLU A 157 -15.49 7.79 -1.56
CA GLU A 157 -16.59 7.34 -2.43
C GLU A 157 -17.52 6.38 -1.67
N ILE A 158 -16.95 5.44 -0.91
CA ILE A 158 -17.73 4.53 -0.05
C ILE A 158 -18.49 5.33 1.00
N ALA A 159 -17.83 6.28 1.66
CA ALA A 159 -18.46 7.11 2.68
C ALA A 159 -19.64 7.90 2.12
N LEU A 160 -19.47 8.50 0.93
CA LEU A 160 -20.52 9.21 0.22
C LEU A 160 -21.70 8.28 -0.13
N GLY A 161 -21.41 7.12 -0.71
CA GLY A 161 -22.44 6.15 -1.13
C GLY A 161 -23.19 5.49 0.03
N THR A 162 -22.62 5.51 1.24
CA THR A 162 -23.22 4.93 2.46
C THR A 162 -23.77 5.98 3.43
N GLY A 163 -23.71 7.27 3.07
CA GLY A 163 -24.21 8.38 3.91
C GLY A 163 -23.42 8.58 5.21
N ARG A 164 -22.24 7.98 5.34
CA ARG A 164 -21.39 8.10 6.53
C ARG A 164 -20.28 9.12 6.30
N GLU A 165 -19.67 9.58 7.38
CA GLU A 165 -18.44 10.36 7.30
C GLU A 165 -17.25 9.48 6.84
N PRO A 166 -16.35 10.01 5.99
CA PRO A 166 -15.08 9.37 5.67
C PRO A 166 -14.28 9.14 6.94
N ARG A 167 -13.73 7.95 7.09
CA ARG A 167 -12.90 7.61 8.24
C ARG A 167 -11.56 8.32 8.18
N CYS A 168 -11.09 8.70 6.99
CA CYS A 168 -9.80 9.33 6.78
C CYS A 168 -9.83 10.87 6.82
N ASP A 169 -8.81 11.45 7.45
CA ASP A 169 -8.61 12.89 7.49
C ASP A 169 -8.41 13.47 6.08
N ARG A 170 -8.80 14.73 5.93
CA ARG A 170 -8.60 15.45 4.67
C ARG A 170 -7.11 15.64 4.44
N ILE A 171 -6.66 15.27 3.24
CA ILE A 171 -5.33 15.64 2.78
C ILE A 171 -5.36 17.15 2.52
N PRO A 172 -4.48 17.94 3.14
CA PRO A 172 -4.42 19.38 2.88
C PRO A 172 -4.28 19.65 1.38
N VAL A 173 -5.12 20.54 0.85
CA VAL A 173 -5.14 20.87 -0.58
C VAL A 173 -3.77 21.37 -1.06
N ALA A 174 -3.03 22.08 -0.21
CA ALA A 174 -1.67 22.50 -0.51
C ALA A 174 -0.72 21.31 -0.80
N GLN A 175 -0.84 20.21 -0.05
CA GLN A 175 -0.03 19.01 -0.25
C GLN A 175 -0.45 18.27 -1.52
N LEU A 176 -1.74 18.19 -1.82
CA LEU A 176 -2.23 17.62 -3.08
C LEU A 176 -1.71 18.41 -4.29
N ARG A 177 -1.73 19.75 -4.20
CA ARG A 177 -1.20 20.62 -5.25
C ARG A 177 0.31 20.52 -5.40
N GLN A 178 1.04 20.33 -4.31
CA GLN A 178 2.47 20.08 -4.35
C GLN A 178 2.79 18.77 -5.09
N ILE A 179 2.03 17.70 -4.83
CA ILE A 179 2.13 16.44 -5.58
C ILE A 179 1.77 16.65 -7.06
N SER A 180 0.70 17.39 -7.33
CA SER A 180 0.27 17.70 -8.70
C SER A 180 1.25 18.55 -9.50
N SER A 181 2.09 19.32 -8.82
CA SER A 181 3.13 20.17 -9.43
C SER A 181 4.44 19.44 -9.73
N ASP A 182 4.59 18.21 -9.24
CA ASP A 182 5.79 17.40 -9.44
C ASP A 182 5.70 16.61 -10.76
N ILE A 183 6.61 16.93 -11.69
CA ILE A 183 6.58 16.44 -13.08
C ILE A 183 6.82 14.93 -13.19
N ASP A 184 7.35 14.31 -12.15
CA ASP A 184 7.80 12.92 -12.16
C ASP A 184 6.67 11.93 -11.84
N PHE A 185 5.48 12.41 -11.45
CA PHE A 185 4.34 11.55 -11.23
C PHE A 185 3.68 11.12 -12.55
N PRO A 186 3.42 9.82 -12.76
CA PRO A 186 2.69 9.36 -13.94
C PRO A 186 1.31 10.01 -14.04
N PRO A 187 0.79 10.32 -15.25
CA PRO A 187 -0.50 10.97 -15.43
C PRO A 187 -1.68 10.28 -14.74
N ALA A 188 -1.61 8.94 -14.58
CA ALA A 188 -2.62 8.19 -13.84
C ALA A 188 -2.70 8.58 -12.36
N VAL A 189 -1.56 8.90 -11.73
CA VAL A 189 -1.48 9.36 -10.34
C VAL A 189 -2.03 10.76 -10.20
N LEU A 190 -1.60 11.65 -11.10
CA LEU A 190 -2.05 13.03 -11.12
C LEU A 190 -3.58 13.11 -11.25
N ARG A 191 -4.18 12.19 -12.03
CA ARG A 191 -5.65 12.04 -12.07
C ARG A 191 -6.23 11.64 -10.73
N SER A 192 -5.70 10.62 -10.04
CA SER A 192 -6.17 10.23 -8.71
C SER A 192 -6.03 11.35 -7.67
N VAL A 193 -4.94 12.12 -7.71
CA VAL A 193 -4.69 13.28 -6.86
C VAL A 193 -5.71 14.39 -7.16
N ALA A 194 -5.93 14.71 -8.44
CA ALA A 194 -6.92 15.71 -8.85
C ALA A 194 -8.34 15.31 -8.49
N THR A 195 -8.70 14.03 -8.66
CA THR A 195 -10.01 13.50 -8.24
C THR A 195 -10.18 13.60 -6.72
N ALA A 196 -9.16 13.24 -5.94
CA ALA A 196 -9.18 13.41 -4.49
C ALA A 196 -9.33 14.89 -4.09
N GLU A 197 -8.63 15.82 -4.75
CA GLU A 197 -8.80 17.26 -4.53
C GLU A 197 -10.24 17.72 -4.83
N ILE A 198 -10.77 17.39 -6.00
CA ILE A 198 -12.13 17.75 -6.42
C ILE A 198 -13.17 17.21 -5.43
N MET A 199 -13.04 15.96 -4.98
CA MET A 199 -13.95 15.39 -3.98
C MET A 199 -13.92 16.15 -2.65
N GLN A 200 -12.74 16.55 -2.18
CA GLN A 200 -12.62 17.33 -0.95
C GLN A 200 -13.22 18.73 -1.11
N LEU A 201 -13.05 19.35 -2.28
CA LEU A 201 -13.62 20.67 -2.58
C LEU A 201 -15.14 20.59 -2.74
N ARG A 202 -15.67 19.58 -3.44
CA ARG A 202 -17.12 19.36 -3.63
C ARG A 202 -17.88 19.36 -2.31
N ARG A 203 -17.30 18.73 -1.29
CA ARG A 203 -17.87 18.61 0.06
C ARG A 203 -17.87 19.93 0.86
N LEU A 204 -17.16 20.96 0.41
CA LEU A 204 -17.27 22.31 0.96
C LEU A 204 -18.49 23.06 0.42
N TYR A 205 -18.96 22.71 -0.79
CA TYR A 205 -20.07 23.38 -1.46
C TYR A 205 -21.41 22.63 -1.37
N HIS A 206 -21.36 21.32 -1.10
CA HIS A 206 -22.52 20.50 -0.78
C HIS A 206 -22.27 19.74 0.52
N PRO A 207 -22.32 20.42 1.68
CA PRO A 207 -22.43 19.74 2.96
C PRO A 207 -23.79 19.03 2.98
N ASN A 208 -23.79 17.72 3.19
CA ASN A 208 -25.01 16.99 3.52
C ASN A 208 -25.56 17.49 4.86
#